data_AF-A0A921V162-F1
#
_entry.id   AF-A0A921V162-F1
#
_cell.length_a   1.000
_cell.length_b   1.000
_cell.length_c   1.000
_cell.angle_alpha   90.00
_cell.angle_beta   90.00
_cell.angle_gamma   90.00
#
_symmetry.space_group_name_H-M   'P 1'
#
loop_
_entity.id
_entity.type
_entity.pdbx_description
1 polymer ?
#
loop_
_entity_poly.entity_id
_entity_poly.type
_entity_poly.pdbx_seq_one_letter_code
_entity_poly.pdbx_strand_id
1 'polypeptide(L)'
;MKKSLSLLTNVWNFGLIITLSHTNRLPITIHYPYEKSITSERFRGRIHFEFDKCIACEVCVRVCPIDLPLVDWKFEKDIKRKV
;
A
#
# COMPACT_ATOMS: atom_id res chain seq x y z
N MET A 1 -16.50 -16.72 -49.63
CA MET A 1 -15.52 -15.64 -49.37
C MET A 1 -16.12 -14.37 -48.72
N LYS A 2 -17.38 -13.98 -48.96
CA LYS A 2 -18.00 -12.77 -48.36
C LYS A 2 -18.24 -12.84 -46.82
N LYS A 3 -18.36 -14.04 -46.25
CA LYS A 3 -18.63 -14.25 -44.81
C LYS A 3 -17.42 -13.98 -43.89
N SER A 4 -16.19 -14.08 -44.40
CA SER A 4 -14.96 -13.82 -43.61
C SER A 4 -14.71 -12.31 -43.42
N LEU A 5 -14.99 -11.51 -44.46
CA LEU A 5 -14.81 -10.06 -44.45
C LEU A 5 -15.83 -9.35 -43.53
N SER A 6 -17.06 -9.86 -43.41
CA SER A 6 -18.09 -9.31 -42.50
C SER A 6 -17.84 -9.61 -41.02
N LEU A 7 -17.11 -10.69 -40.70
CA LEU A 7 -16.75 -11.01 -39.31
C LEU A 7 -15.65 -10.07 -38.78
N LEU A 8 -14.71 -9.67 -39.64
CA LEU A 8 -13.67 -8.69 -39.31
C LEU A 8 -14.22 -7.26 -39.12
N THR A 9 -15.20 -6.83 -39.92
CA THR A 9 -15.82 -5.50 -39.79
C THR A 9 -16.70 -5.37 -38.54
N ASN A 10 -17.36 -6.46 -38.12
CA ASN A 10 -18.19 -6.45 -36.92
C ASN A 10 -17.35 -6.30 -35.65
N VAL A 11 -16.23 -7.02 -35.53
CA VAL A 11 -15.34 -6.90 -34.36
C VAL A 11 -14.72 -5.50 -34.23
N TRP A 12 -14.33 -4.87 -35.35
CA TRP A 12 -13.80 -3.50 -35.36
C TRP A 12 -14.83 -2.43 -34.98
N ASN A 13 -16.06 -2.51 -35.52
CA ASN A 13 -17.10 -1.54 -35.22
C ASN A 13 -17.62 -1.63 -33.77
N PHE A 14 -17.78 -2.84 -33.22
CA PHE A 14 -18.24 -3.01 -31.84
C PHE A 14 -17.23 -2.43 -30.83
N GLY A 15 -15.92 -2.64 -31.05
CA GLY A 15 -14.88 -2.08 -30.19
C GLY A 15 -14.86 -0.55 -30.18
N LEU A 16 -14.99 0.09 -31.34
CA LEU A 16 -14.99 1.55 -31.47
C LEU A 16 -16.23 2.23 -30.86
N ILE A 17 -17.39 1.59 -30.93
CA ILE A 17 -18.61 2.10 -30.28
C ILE A 17 -18.46 2.11 -28.75
N ILE A 18 -17.83 1.08 -28.18
CA ILE A 18 -17.60 0.98 -26.74
C ILE A 18 -16.59 2.04 -26.30
N THR A 19 -15.46 2.19 -27.00
CA THR A 19 -14.47 3.22 -26.64
C THR A 19 -15.04 4.63 -26.74
N LEU A 20 -15.83 4.93 -27.78
CA LEU A 20 -16.54 6.21 -27.92
C LEU A 20 -17.60 6.43 -26.81
N SER A 21 -18.22 5.36 -26.30
CA SER A 21 -19.12 5.46 -25.14
C SER A 21 -18.36 5.79 -23.83
N HIS A 22 -17.12 5.34 -23.69
CA HIS A 22 -16.29 5.59 -22.50
C HIS A 22 -15.72 7.01 -22.44
N THR A 23 -15.51 7.70 -23.58
CA THR A 23 -14.99 9.08 -23.60
C THR A 23 -15.99 10.10 -23.05
N ASN A 24 -17.30 9.82 -23.09
CA ASN A 24 -18.34 10.68 -22.54
C ASN A 24 -18.56 10.51 -21.02
N ARG A 25 -17.78 9.64 -20.35
CA ARG A 25 -17.85 9.47 -18.89
C ARG A 25 -16.84 10.39 -18.22
N LEU A 26 -17.20 10.91 -17.05
CA LEU A 26 -16.27 11.66 -16.21
C LEU A 26 -15.11 10.74 -15.76
N PRO A 27 -13.87 11.26 -15.66
CA PRO A 27 -12.72 10.46 -15.24
C PRO A 27 -12.89 10.02 -13.79
N ILE A 28 -12.82 8.71 -13.55
CA ILE A 28 -12.80 8.12 -12.20
C ILE A 28 -11.36 8.05 -11.67
N THR A 29 -10.72 9.21 -11.56
CA THR A 29 -9.32 9.34 -11.15
C THR A 29 -9.18 10.30 -9.98
N ILE A 30 -8.24 10.00 -9.08
CA ILE A 30 -7.86 10.88 -7.98
C ILE A 30 -6.56 11.59 -8.38
N HIS A 31 -6.58 12.93 -8.38
CA HIS A 31 -5.43 13.73 -8.84
C HIS A 31 -4.37 13.91 -7.74
N TYR A 32 -3.51 12.91 -7.54
CA TYR A 32 -2.35 13.07 -6.66
C TYR A 32 -1.36 14.09 -7.25
N PRO A 33 -0.75 15.01 -6.47
CA PRO A 33 -0.81 15.18 -5.01
C PRO A 33 -1.90 16.13 -4.49
N TYR A 34 -2.68 16.73 -5.39
CA TYR A 34 -3.70 17.75 -5.06
C TYR A 34 -4.90 17.17 -4.31
N GLU A 35 -5.28 15.95 -4.64
CA GLU A 35 -6.37 15.19 -4.02
C GLU A 35 -5.80 13.90 -3.43
N LYS A 36 -6.06 13.68 -2.12
CA LYS A 36 -5.61 12.47 -1.41
C LYS A 36 -6.74 11.46 -1.35
N SER A 37 -6.42 10.19 -1.59
CA SER A 37 -7.38 9.11 -1.40
C SER A 37 -7.71 8.92 0.09
N ILE A 38 -8.97 8.60 0.37
CA ILE A 38 -9.38 8.19 1.72
C ILE A 38 -8.77 6.81 2.04
N THR A 39 -7.98 6.74 3.11
CA THR A 39 -7.46 5.47 3.62
C THR A 39 -8.51 4.80 4.51
N SER A 40 -8.60 3.47 4.44
CA SER A 40 -9.46 2.71 5.35
C SER A 40 -8.96 2.76 6.79
N GLU A 41 -9.85 2.54 7.76
CA GLU A 41 -9.51 2.55 9.19
C GLU A 41 -8.39 1.55 9.55
N ARG A 42 -8.33 0.41 8.85
CA ARG A 42 -7.31 -0.64 9.06
C ARG A 42 -6.13 -0.56 8.09
N PHE A 43 -5.95 0.58 7.40
CA PHE A 43 -4.84 0.75 6.48
C PHE A 43 -3.50 0.69 7.24
N ARG A 44 -2.60 -0.21 6.82
CA ARG A 44 -1.27 -0.36 7.42
C ARG A 44 -0.32 0.66 6.79
N GLY A 45 -0.27 1.85 7.37
CA GLY A 45 0.66 2.92 7.00
C GLY A 45 2.04 2.76 7.62
N ARG A 46 2.69 3.88 7.94
CA ARG A 46 3.96 3.86 8.67
C ARG A 46 3.74 3.42 10.11
N ILE A 47 4.67 2.60 10.62
CA ILE A 47 4.67 2.18 12.02
C ILE A 47 5.01 3.40 12.89
N HIS A 48 4.18 3.66 13.90
CA HIS A 48 4.45 4.63 14.95
C HIS A 48 5.10 3.91 16.14
N PHE A 49 6.18 4.47 16.68
CA PHE A 49 6.92 3.86 17.78
C PHE A 49 7.01 4.84 18.95
N GLU A 50 6.62 4.36 20.15
CA GLU A 50 6.71 5.12 21.39
C GLU A 50 7.80 4.51 22.27
N PHE A 51 8.86 5.27 22.52
CA PHE A 51 10.05 4.77 23.23
C PHE A 51 9.74 4.43 24.70
N ASP A 52 8.93 5.24 25.38
CA ASP A 52 8.63 5.09 26.82
C ASP A 52 7.87 3.79 27.14
N LYS A 53 7.20 3.18 26.15
CA LYS A 53 6.47 1.92 26.30
C LYS A 53 7.31 0.69 25.97
N CYS A 54 8.48 0.86 25.34
CA CYS A 54 9.32 -0.25 24.93
C CYS A 54 10.11 -0.79 26.12
N ILE A 55 10.02 -2.09 26.37
CA ILE A 55 10.77 -2.79 27.44
C ILE A 55 11.93 -3.65 26.90
N ALA A 56 12.31 -3.45 25.63
CA ALA A 56 13.35 -4.22 24.94
C ALA A 56 13.13 -5.75 24.99
N CYS A 57 11.91 -6.20 24.66
CA CYS A 57 11.55 -7.64 24.65
C CYS A 57 11.91 -8.38 23.35
N GLU A 58 12.37 -7.67 22.32
CA GLU A 58 12.78 -8.22 21.01
C GLU A 58 11.68 -8.99 20.22
N VAL A 59 10.42 -8.90 20.65
CA VAL A 59 9.28 -9.56 19.96
C VAL A 59 9.08 -8.99 18.56
N CYS A 60 9.28 -7.68 18.38
CA CYS A 60 9.18 -7.03 17.07
C CYS A 60 10.22 -7.55 16.06
N VAL A 61 11.41 -7.97 16.52
CA VAL A 61 12.44 -8.58 15.68
C VAL A 61 12.03 -10.00 15.33
N ARG A 62 11.75 -10.83 16.34
CA ARG A 62 11.43 -12.26 16.18
C ARG A 62 10.21 -12.54 15.29
N VAL A 63 9.22 -11.65 15.29
CA VAL A 63 8.00 -11.80 14.47
C VAL A 63 8.19 -11.20 13.07
N CYS A 64 9.18 -10.34 12.87
CA CYS A 64 9.45 -9.75 11.57
C CYS A 64 9.92 -10.83 10.60
N PRO A 65 9.34 -10.96 9.40
CA PRO A 65 9.76 -11.98 8.43
C PRO A 65 11.18 -11.78 7.88
N ILE A 66 11.77 -10.59 8.10
CA ILE A 66 13.08 -10.19 7.59
C ILE A 66 14.00 -9.61 8.68
N ASP A 67 13.63 -9.73 9.96
CA ASP A 67 14.39 -9.19 11.10
C ASP A 67 14.81 -7.71 10.93
N LEU A 68 13.91 -6.86 10.44
CA LEU A 68 14.21 -5.45 10.12
C LEU A 68 14.49 -4.55 11.33
N PRO A 69 13.68 -4.56 12.42
CA PRO A 69 13.91 -3.62 13.51
C PRO A 69 15.17 -4.00 14.30
N LEU A 70 16.04 -3.02 14.55
CA LEU A 70 17.22 -3.18 15.41
C LEU A 70 16.88 -2.69 16.81
N VAL A 71 17.07 -3.56 17.80
CA VAL A 71 16.79 -3.26 19.21
C VAL A 71 18.09 -3.46 19.98
N ASP A 72 18.71 -2.36 20.40
CA ASP A 72 19.89 -2.37 21.26
C ASP A 72 19.51 -1.87 22.65
N TRP A 73 19.82 -2.65 23.69
CA TRP A 73 19.63 -2.27 25.07
C TRP A 73 20.85 -2.67 25.91
N LYS A 74 21.14 -1.88 26.94
CA LYS A 74 22.26 -2.14 27.86
C LYS A 74 21.72 -2.28 29.27
N PHE A 75 22.11 -3.35 29.94
CA PHE A 75 21.86 -3.49 31.37
C PHE A 75 23.03 -2.86 32.13
N GLU A 76 22.82 -1.69 32.71
CA GLU A 76 23.81 -1.04 33.56
C GLU A 76 23.87 -1.79 34.90
N LYS A 77 24.91 -2.60 35.13
CA LYS A 77 25.08 -3.39 36.37
C LYS A 77 25.60 -2.57 37.56
N ASP A 78 25.96 -1.31 37.37
CA ASP A 78 26.84 -0.60 38.31
C ASP A 78 26.25 0.65 38.98
N ILE A 79 24.94 0.69 39.23
CA ILE A 79 24.42 1.63 40.25
C ILE A 79 24.64 0.98 41.62
N LYS A 80 25.89 1.05 42.11
CA LYS A 80 26.14 0.90 43.55
C LYS A 80 25.27 1.95 44.24
N ARG A 81 24.24 1.50 44.96
CA ARG A 81 23.46 2.37 45.85
C ARG A 81 24.48 3.11 46.71
N LYS A 82 24.58 4.43 46.54
CA LYS A 82 25.24 5.29 47.50
C LYS A 82 24.39 5.21 48.76
N VAL A 83 24.80 4.31 49.67
CA VAL A 83 24.36 4.29 51.06
C VAL A 83 24.88 5.56 51.72
#